data_AF-A0A821B800-F1
#
_entry.id   AF-A0A821B800-F1
#
_cell.length_a   1.000
_cell.length_b   1.000
_cell.length_c   1.000
_cell.angle_alpha   90.00
_cell.angle_beta   90.00
_cell.angle_gamma   90.00
#
_symmetry.space_group_name_H-M   'P 1'
#
loop_
_entity.id
_entity.type
_entity.pdbx_description
1 polymer ?
#
loop_
_entity_poly.entity_id
_entity_poly.type
_entity_poly.pdbx_seq_one_letter_code
_entity_poly.pdbx_strand_id
1 'polypeptide(L)'
;MTITREERPMGPCPFWPFSNLIGLYLWAKYRLKSFESLRTVPSLIGDVVKTVSISRTRKRIYEMSPSLNLTWPIQMLCDTQIKNERRRIILSSIVRIYNNTTLPLLVLNVDSTDIKKHSRVARLEINQDYYVPMDLLYAYTSSPIFIAVDEGEEVNDFFSFDWDKEFSTERIIKLKSGNQANFTVKILSTNFQFVIFIYLKVFKELTDAYSENTDQINRTSFNLYIHPALHLTNLLPIDIECSIDNVEQFALKPSQLYLVTSGSRSSSLLFTIPSYDNIKWISEPVDLKVEGKGDFNEHIVIFRNKAASNPQQILRMVLRVDTFHESYRLLFYSSLWILNRTDLKLEFQIENNRTFIDVIERPHLVCPEKIGSEANKKGQICVYGVDQGDAAAKWSEKFSLGVIKSTGLTSCRVPNDQIYMICVDIATSSFGLTKLVTLSPAMVVINKSTVGIEVVETVSNEEQGKWETINPEQLIPFWPRNIKESVMRVRYTHNQITSSPFNMNQKHRTLL
;
A
#
# COMPACT_ATOMS: atom_id res chain seq x y z
N MET A 1 -25.79 -12.13 57.82
CA MET A 1 -26.23 -10.91 58.55
C MET A 1 -26.37 -9.81 57.54
N THR A 2 -27.59 -9.32 57.39
CA THR A 2 -28.05 -8.34 56.41
C THR A 2 -27.30 -7.02 56.57
N ILE A 3 -26.76 -6.47 55.48
CA ILE A 3 -26.23 -5.09 55.47
C ILE A 3 -26.93 -4.34 54.33
N THR A 4 -27.91 -3.55 54.74
CA THR A 4 -28.54 -2.45 54.02
C THR A 4 -27.50 -1.35 53.74
N ARG A 5 -27.42 -0.87 52.50
CA ARG A 5 -26.52 0.20 52.09
C ARG A 5 -27.29 1.52 52.04
N GLU A 6 -26.97 2.41 52.98
CA GLU A 6 -27.42 3.80 53.03
C GLU A 6 -26.85 4.62 51.87
N GLU A 7 -27.71 5.45 51.28
CA GLU A 7 -27.34 6.53 50.37
C GLU A 7 -26.77 7.71 51.17
N ARG A 8 -25.68 8.32 50.66
CA ARG A 8 -25.33 9.71 50.96
C ARG A 8 -25.04 10.47 49.65
N PRO A 9 -25.45 11.73 49.55
CA PRO A 9 -25.30 12.54 48.35
C PRO A 9 -23.88 13.12 48.26
N MET A 10 -23.27 13.09 47.07
CA MET A 10 -22.09 13.90 46.77
C MET A 10 -22.53 15.16 46.01
N GLY A 11 -22.08 16.30 46.53
CA GLY A 11 -22.41 17.65 46.07
C GLY A 11 -21.79 18.03 44.72
N PRO A 12 -22.03 19.28 44.27
CA PRO A 12 -21.71 19.72 42.92
C PRO A 12 -20.25 20.16 42.82
N CYS A 13 -19.58 19.75 41.75
CA CYS A 13 -18.27 20.25 41.31
C CYS A 13 -18.33 20.66 39.82
N PRO A 14 -17.43 21.55 39.37
CA PRO A 14 -17.83 22.83 38.78
C PRO A 14 -17.82 22.88 37.24
N PHE A 15 -18.60 23.84 36.74
CA PHE A 15 -18.72 24.28 35.35
C PHE A 15 -17.42 24.89 34.79
N TRP A 16 -17.02 24.46 33.58
CA TRP A 16 -16.28 25.26 32.59
C TRP A 16 -16.97 25.12 31.21
N PRO A 17 -16.93 26.16 30.34
CA PRO A 17 -17.95 26.37 29.31
C PRO A 17 -17.56 25.75 27.96
N PHE A 18 -18.46 24.98 27.37
CA PHE A 18 -18.45 24.67 25.93
C PHE A 18 -19.65 25.35 25.28
N SER A 19 -19.39 26.43 24.54
CA SER A 19 -20.35 27.03 23.61
C SER A 19 -20.18 26.39 22.23
N ASN A 20 -21.33 26.10 21.59
CA ASN A 20 -21.54 25.65 20.21
C ASN A 20 -21.51 24.14 19.94
N LEU A 21 -22.50 23.44 20.48
CA LEU A 21 -22.98 22.14 19.98
C LEU A 21 -24.46 22.02 20.36
N ILE A 22 -25.39 22.28 19.44
CA ILE A 22 -26.78 21.84 19.61
C ILE A 22 -26.83 20.37 19.18
N GLY A 23 -26.34 19.50 20.06
CA GLY A 23 -26.59 18.06 20.02
C GLY A 23 -27.72 17.74 20.98
N LEU A 24 -28.96 17.63 20.50
CA LEU A 24 -30.07 17.17 21.32
C LEU A 24 -29.93 15.66 21.55
N TYR A 25 -29.41 15.27 22.72
CA TYR A 25 -29.39 13.89 23.19
C TYR A 25 -30.68 13.60 23.97
N LEU A 26 -31.61 12.82 23.40
CA LEU A 26 -32.82 12.37 24.08
C LEU A 26 -32.70 10.89 24.48
N TRP A 27 -32.87 10.62 25.78
CA TRP A 27 -32.98 9.30 26.39
C TRP A 27 -34.46 8.91 26.50
N ALA A 28 -34.86 7.75 25.97
CA ALA A 28 -36.04 7.05 26.45
C ALA A 28 -35.95 5.55 26.14
N LYS A 29 -36.07 4.74 27.18
CA LYS A 29 -36.24 3.28 27.12
C LYS A 29 -37.75 3.02 26.94
N TYR A 30 -38.09 2.13 26.01
CA TYR A 30 -39.43 1.61 25.64
C TYR A 30 -40.21 2.30 24.51
N ARG A 31 -40.53 1.46 23.51
CA ARG A 31 -41.59 1.54 22.48
C ARG A 31 -42.19 2.94 22.22
N LEU A 32 -41.52 3.71 21.37
CA LEU A 32 -42.10 4.92 20.77
C LEU A 32 -42.35 4.68 19.27
N LYS A 33 -43.62 4.58 18.89
CA LYS A 33 -44.07 4.40 17.50
C LYS A 33 -44.13 5.71 16.70
N SER A 34 -44.07 6.86 17.35
CA SER A 34 -44.08 8.19 16.72
C SER A 34 -44.10 9.29 17.79
N PHE A 35 -43.10 10.16 17.85
CA PHE A 35 -43.04 11.47 18.55
C PHE A 35 -41.77 12.16 18.00
N GLU A 36 -41.60 13.47 17.83
CA GLU A 36 -42.27 14.70 18.27
C GLU A 36 -41.85 15.79 17.23
N SER A 37 -42.69 16.79 16.96
CA SER A 37 -42.41 17.87 15.99
C SER A 37 -41.12 18.63 16.33
N LEU A 38 -40.14 18.64 15.42
CA LEU A 38 -38.94 19.48 15.56
C LEU A 38 -39.23 20.90 15.05
N ARG A 39 -39.12 21.89 15.95
CA ARG A 39 -39.02 23.32 15.59
C ARG A 39 -37.56 23.66 15.29
N THR A 40 -37.28 24.11 14.08
CA THR A 40 -36.01 24.77 13.73
C THR A 40 -36.11 26.26 14.03
N VAL A 41 -35.18 26.81 14.83
CA VAL A 41 -35.08 28.24 15.19
C VAL A 41 -34.27 28.99 14.10
N PRO A 42 -34.53 30.29 13.84
CA PRO A 42 -34.51 30.84 12.48
C PRO A 42 -33.19 31.49 12.08
N SER A 43 -32.91 31.43 10.77
CA SER A 43 -32.18 32.49 10.05
C SER A 43 -32.37 32.46 8.53
N LEU A 44 -32.93 31.40 7.93
CA LEU A 44 -33.39 31.38 6.52
C LEU A 44 -34.70 30.59 6.28
N ILE A 45 -35.08 29.73 7.22
CA ILE A 45 -36.24 28.85 7.13
C ILE A 45 -37.27 29.43 8.10
N GLY A 46 -38.48 29.79 7.63
CA GLY A 46 -39.59 30.15 8.51
C GLY A 46 -39.94 29.02 9.49
N ASP A 47 -40.97 29.19 10.32
CA ASP A 47 -41.45 28.14 11.23
C ASP A 47 -42.05 26.95 10.42
N VAL A 48 -41.21 26.01 9.99
CA VAL A 48 -41.60 24.80 9.28
C VAL A 48 -41.54 23.62 10.26
N VAL A 49 -42.67 22.93 10.43
CA VAL A 49 -42.78 21.76 11.30
C VAL A 49 -43.06 20.51 10.46
N LYS A 50 -42.23 19.47 10.63
CA LYS A 50 -42.35 18.19 9.90
C LYS A 50 -42.33 17.00 10.86
N THR A 51 -43.09 15.95 10.50
CA THR A 51 -43.10 14.67 11.22
C THR A 51 -42.07 13.71 10.62
N VAL A 52 -41.09 13.31 11.42
CA VAL A 52 -39.98 12.47 10.97
C VAL A 52 -40.23 10.98 11.30
N SER A 53 -40.11 10.11 10.30
CA SER A 53 -40.27 8.66 10.43
C SER A 53 -38.96 8.01 10.89
N ILE A 54 -38.86 7.71 12.19
CA ILE A 54 -37.67 7.11 12.82
C ILE A 54 -37.78 5.60 13.07
N SER A 55 -38.81 4.94 12.53
CA SER A 55 -39.12 3.53 12.83
C SER A 55 -38.16 2.55 12.16
N ARG A 56 -37.70 2.88 10.95
CA ARG A 56 -36.83 2.05 10.10
C ARG A 56 -35.43 2.66 10.03
N THR A 57 -34.42 1.78 10.02
CA THR A 57 -33.01 2.15 9.83
C THR A 57 -32.78 2.52 8.36
N ARG A 58 -32.83 3.81 8.02
CA ARG A 58 -32.68 4.31 6.64
C ARG A 58 -32.40 5.81 6.60
N LYS A 59 -31.91 6.25 5.44
CA LYS A 59 -31.76 7.65 5.03
C LYS A 59 -33.03 8.16 4.38
N ARG A 60 -33.60 9.27 4.85
CA ARG A 60 -34.79 9.91 4.25
C ARG A 60 -34.57 11.40 4.14
N ILE A 61 -34.96 11.98 3.01
CA ILE A 61 -34.84 13.42 2.76
C ILE A 61 -36.20 14.09 2.96
N TYR A 62 -36.20 15.18 3.72
CA TYR A 62 -37.35 16.02 4.08
C TYR A 62 -37.22 17.37 3.40
N GLU A 63 -38.32 17.87 2.83
CA GLU A 63 -38.35 19.16 2.17
C GLU A 63 -38.84 20.25 3.12
N MET A 64 -37.98 21.23 3.40
CA MET A 64 -38.13 22.27 4.43
C MET A 64 -38.51 23.64 3.86
N SER A 65 -38.84 23.74 2.58
CA SER A 65 -39.10 25.01 1.89
C SER A 65 -40.35 25.73 2.42
N PRO A 66 -40.22 26.98 2.92
CA PRO A 66 -41.35 27.86 3.18
C PRO A 66 -41.55 28.78 1.96
N SER A 67 -42.53 28.49 1.11
CA SER A 67 -43.22 29.41 0.18
C SER A 67 -42.46 30.64 -0.39
N LEU A 68 -41.16 30.53 -0.70
CA LEU A 68 -40.35 31.58 -1.33
C LEU A 68 -39.72 30.98 -2.58
N ASN A 69 -39.67 31.79 -3.63
CA ASN A 69 -39.16 31.48 -4.97
C ASN A 69 -37.65 31.13 -4.97
N LEU A 70 -37.25 30.08 -4.27
CA LEU A 70 -35.95 29.46 -4.42
C LEU A 70 -36.03 28.48 -5.59
N THR A 71 -35.01 28.51 -6.45
CA THR A 71 -34.86 27.58 -7.58
C THR A 71 -34.69 26.12 -7.13
N TRP A 72 -34.30 25.91 -5.86
CA TRP A 72 -34.16 24.60 -5.24
C TRP A 72 -34.84 24.57 -3.87
N PRO A 73 -35.57 23.50 -3.54
CA PRO A 73 -36.15 23.37 -2.22
C PRO A 73 -35.10 23.01 -1.17
N ILE A 74 -35.23 23.56 0.04
CA ILE A 74 -34.33 23.29 1.16
C ILE A 74 -34.53 21.84 1.60
N GLN A 75 -33.49 21.01 1.55
CA GLN A 75 -33.59 19.57 1.83
C GLN A 75 -32.77 19.16 3.05
N MET A 76 -33.41 18.46 3.99
CA MET A 76 -32.76 17.94 5.19
C MET A 76 -32.70 16.41 5.12
N LEU A 77 -31.53 15.84 5.40
CA LEU A 77 -31.33 14.41 5.54
C LEU A 77 -31.65 13.98 6.98
N CYS A 78 -32.47 12.95 7.12
CA CYS A 78 -32.66 12.19 8.35
C CYS A 78 -32.09 10.78 8.14
N ASP A 79 -30.98 10.48 8.81
CA ASP A 79 -30.35 9.16 8.80
C ASP A 79 -30.60 8.46 10.13
N THR A 80 -31.43 7.41 10.08
CA THR A 80 -31.69 6.55 11.25
C THR A 80 -30.80 5.33 11.18
N GLN A 81 -29.90 5.19 12.16
CA GLN A 81 -28.92 4.10 12.26
C GLN A 81 -29.09 3.34 13.57
N ILE A 82 -28.66 2.07 13.61
CA ILE A 82 -28.51 1.31 14.86
C ILE A 82 -27.01 1.08 15.08
N LYS A 83 -26.46 1.67 16.15
CA LYS A 83 -25.04 1.54 16.52
C LYS A 83 -24.93 1.30 18.02
N ASN A 84 -24.14 0.31 18.43
CA ASN A 84 -23.98 -0.09 19.83
C ASN A 84 -25.33 -0.35 20.52
N GLU A 85 -26.21 -1.10 19.83
CA GLU A 85 -27.58 -1.42 20.29
C GLU A 85 -28.48 -0.20 20.53
N ARG A 86 -28.07 0.99 20.09
CA ARG A 86 -28.81 2.23 20.22
C ARG A 86 -29.26 2.73 18.87
N ARG A 87 -30.50 3.20 18.80
CA ARG A 87 -31.00 3.93 17.63
C ARG A 87 -30.44 5.35 17.68
N ARG A 88 -29.65 5.70 16.67
CA ARG A 88 -29.10 7.04 16.45
C ARG A 88 -29.88 7.67 15.31
N ILE A 89 -30.44 8.86 15.54
CA ILE A 89 -31.10 9.66 14.52
C ILE A 89 -30.20 10.86 14.25
N ILE A 90 -29.74 10.98 13.02
CA ILE A 90 -28.87 12.06 12.56
C ILE A 90 -29.70 12.95 11.66
N LEU A 91 -29.85 14.20 12.05
CA LEU A 91 -30.47 15.25 11.23
C LEU A 91 -29.35 16.13 10.70
N SER A 92 -29.25 16.25 9.39
CA SER A 92 -28.14 16.93 8.74
C SER A 92 -28.54 17.49 7.39
N SER A 93 -27.62 18.20 6.74
CA SER A 93 -27.76 18.46 5.31
C SER A 93 -27.56 17.18 4.49
N ILE A 94 -27.89 17.29 3.22
CA ILE A 94 -27.70 16.22 2.24
C ILE A 94 -26.25 16.09 1.76
N VAL A 95 -25.34 16.98 2.18
CA VAL A 95 -23.92 16.97 1.76
C VAL A 95 -23.01 16.67 2.96
N ARG A 96 -22.18 15.65 2.81
CA ARG A 96 -21.16 15.26 3.80
C ARG A 96 -19.79 15.24 3.16
N ILE A 97 -18.81 15.86 3.83
CA ILE A 97 -17.41 15.93 3.40
C ILE A 97 -16.60 14.97 4.27
N TYR A 98 -15.68 14.23 3.67
CA TYR A 98 -14.71 13.36 4.33
C TYR A 98 -13.30 13.85 4.00
N ASN A 99 -12.55 14.23 5.04
CA ASN A 99 -11.15 14.60 4.90
C ASN A 99 -10.26 13.35 5.04
N ASN A 100 -9.87 12.75 3.93
CA ASN A 100 -8.94 11.61 3.90
C ASN A 100 -7.53 12.06 3.48
N THR A 101 -7.21 13.35 3.63
CA THR A 101 -5.91 13.93 3.28
C THR A 101 -4.92 13.85 4.44
N THR A 102 -3.69 14.29 4.21
CA THR A 102 -2.63 14.41 5.24
C THR A 102 -2.71 15.69 6.05
N LEU A 103 -3.64 16.59 5.73
CA LEU A 103 -3.73 17.93 6.30
C LEU A 103 -5.17 18.23 6.77
N PRO A 104 -5.34 19.05 7.81
CA PRO A 104 -6.66 19.56 8.17
C PRO A 104 -7.21 20.45 7.04
N LEU A 105 -8.53 20.44 6.87
CA LEU A 105 -9.23 21.24 5.87
C LEU A 105 -10.12 22.29 6.56
N LEU A 106 -10.28 23.45 5.94
CA LEU A 106 -11.23 24.48 6.36
C LEU A 106 -12.40 24.55 5.40
N VAL A 107 -13.62 24.55 5.94
CA VAL A 107 -14.82 24.92 5.19
C VAL A 107 -15.04 26.41 5.36
N LEU A 108 -15.18 27.11 4.25
CA LEU A 108 -15.27 28.57 4.21
C LEU A 108 -16.65 29.04 3.74
N ASN A 109 -17.06 30.18 4.27
CA ASN A 109 -18.14 30.98 3.71
C ASN A 109 -17.51 32.21 3.02
N VAL A 110 -17.66 32.29 1.71
CA VAL A 110 -17.06 33.34 0.86
C VAL A 110 -18.15 34.33 0.48
N ASP A 111 -17.85 35.62 0.60
CA ASP A 111 -18.79 36.68 0.22
C ASP A 111 -19.03 36.66 -1.30
N SER A 112 -20.31 36.64 -1.69
CA SER A 112 -20.75 36.68 -3.09
C SER A 112 -20.23 37.88 -3.89
N THR A 113 -19.87 38.98 -3.22
CA THR A 113 -19.41 40.22 -3.85
C THR A 113 -17.90 40.37 -3.89
N ASP A 114 -17.19 39.75 -2.95
CA ASP A 114 -15.73 39.83 -2.84
C ASP A 114 -15.16 38.48 -2.38
N ILE A 115 -14.59 37.74 -3.33
CA ILE A 115 -13.99 36.42 -3.13
C ILE A 115 -12.85 36.46 -2.10
N LYS A 116 -12.23 37.63 -1.86
CA LYS A 116 -11.18 37.78 -0.85
C LYS A 116 -11.74 37.81 0.57
N LYS A 117 -13.01 38.21 0.75
CA LYS A 117 -13.68 38.19 2.05
C LYS A 117 -14.27 36.81 2.28
N HIS A 118 -13.67 36.10 3.24
CA HIS A 118 -14.09 34.78 3.63
C HIS A 118 -14.08 34.65 5.15
N SER A 119 -14.93 33.76 5.66
CA SER A 119 -14.99 33.42 7.08
C SER A 119 -14.90 31.90 7.25
N ARG A 120 -14.28 31.47 8.35
CA ARG A 120 -14.11 30.05 8.67
C ARG A 120 -15.38 29.51 9.29
N VAL A 121 -15.99 28.52 8.66
CA VAL A 121 -17.21 27.87 9.14
C VAL A 121 -16.85 26.69 10.03
N ALA A 122 -15.94 25.84 9.56
CA ALA A 122 -15.51 24.65 10.31
C ALA A 122 -14.10 24.23 9.93
N ARG A 123 -13.44 23.54 10.87
CA ARG A 123 -12.18 22.84 10.68
C ARG A 123 -12.43 21.33 10.70
N LEU A 124 -11.94 20.63 9.68
CA LEU A 124 -12.03 19.18 9.53
C LEU A 124 -10.65 18.58 9.76
N GLU A 125 -10.49 17.83 10.85
CA GLU A 125 -9.28 17.07 11.12
C GLU A 125 -9.08 15.93 10.11
N ILE A 126 -7.88 15.36 10.13
CA ILE A 126 -7.53 14.19 9.32
C ILE A 126 -8.44 13.01 9.69
N ASN A 127 -8.98 12.34 8.67
CA ASN A 127 -9.95 11.25 8.76
C ASN A 127 -11.27 11.63 9.46
N GLN A 128 -11.59 12.93 9.53
CA GLN A 128 -12.85 13.42 10.04
C GLN A 128 -13.87 13.62 8.91
N ASP A 129 -15.14 13.38 9.24
CA ASP A 129 -16.26 13.74 8.40
C ASP A 129 -17.04 14.95 8.95
N TYR A 130 -17.71 15.68 8.06
CA TYR A 130 -18.45 16.88 8.41
C TYR A 130 -19.70 17.02 7.55
N TYR A 131 -20.84 17.27 8.20
CA TYR A 131 -22.07 17.65 7.52
C TYR A 131 -22.06 19.15 7.27
N VAL A 132 -22.23 19.54 6.01
CA VAL A 132 -22.21 20.96 5.64
C VAL A 132 -23.42 21.66 6.25
N PRO A 133 -23.28 22.82 6.91
CA PRO A 133 -24.40 23.55 7.49
C PRO A 133 -25.44 23.91 6.43
N MET A 134 -26.72 23.80 6.81
CA MET A 134 -27.85 24.03 5.89
C MET A 134 -27.91 25.47 5.39
N ASP A 135 -27.61 26.43 6.26
CA ASP A 135 -27.49 27.85 5.96
C ASP A 135 -26.39 28.13 4.94
N LEU A 136 -25.27 27.40 4.99
CA LEU A 136 -24.22 27.48 3.97
C LEU A 136 -24.64 26.80 2.65
N LEU A 137 -25.30 25.64 2.72
CA LEU A 137 -25.67 24.84 1.55
C LEU A 137 -26.77 25.50 0.70
N TYR A 138 -27.66 26.27 1.32
CA TYR A 138 -28.82 26.88 0.69
C TYR A 138 -28.81 28.42 0.72
N ALA A 139 -27.65 29.05 1.00
CA ALA A 139 -27.51 30.51 1.06
C ALA A 139 -27.86 31.20 -0.27
N TYR A 140 -27.49 30.59 -1.40
CA TYR A 140 -27.61 31.13 -2.74
C TYR A 140 -28.20 30.10 -3.72
N THR A 141 -28.77 30.59 -4.83
CA THR A 141 -29.35 29.76 -5.91
C THR A 141 -28.35 28.78 -6.54
N SER A 142 -27.06 29.11 -6.51
CA SER A 142 -25.94 28.18 -6.64
C SER A 142 -25.00 28.43 -5.46
N SER A 143 -24.97 27.51 -4.50
CA SER A 143 -24.13 27.61 -3.30
C SER A 143 -22.91 26.69 -3.44
N PRO A 144 -21.85 27.13 -4.13
CA PRO A 144 -20.60 26.39 -4.13
C PRO A 144 -20.07 26.29 -2.69
N ILE A 145 -19.51 25.14 -2.37
CA ILE A 145 -18.84 24.95 -1.09
C ILE A 145 -17.35 25.22 -1.31
N PHE A 146 -16.79 26.10 -0.49
CA PHE A 146 -15.39 26.49 -0.55
C PHE A 146 -14.58 25.75 0.51
N ILE A 147 -13.47 25.14 0.10
CA ILE A 147 -12.57 24.39 0.96
C ILE A 147 -11.14 24.89 0.76
N ALA A 148 -10.44 25.11 1.88
CA ALA A 148 -9.02 25.39 1.92
C ALA A 148 -8.27 24.33 2.72
N VAL A 149 -6.94 24.31 2.57
CA VAL A 149 -6.06 23.62 3.50
C VAL A 149 -5.84 24.52 4.71
N ASP A 150 -5.88 23.95 5.92
CA ASP A 150 -5.65 24.71 7.14
C ASP A 150 -4.15 24.95 7.36
N GLU A 151 -3.73 26.19 7.13
CA GLU A 151 -2.35 26.65 7.21
C GLU A 151 -2.16 27.69 8.34
N GLY A 152 -2.94 27.63 9.42
CA GLY A 152 -2.81 28.57 10.52
C GLY A 152 -3.77 29.75 10.37
N GLU A 153 -3.33 31.00 10.53
CA GLU A 153 -4.25 32.16 10.67
C GLU A 153 -4.76 32.74 9.34
N GLU A 154 -3.99 32.64 8.26
CA GLU A 154 -4.41 33.15 6.95
C GLU A 154 -4.77 32.01 5.98
N VAL A 155 -5.78 32.24 5.13
CA VAL A 155 -6.10 31.33 4.03
C VAL A 155 -5.47 31.90 2.76
N ASN A 156 -4.49 31.19 2.23
CA ASN A 156 -3.74 31.60 1.04
C ASN A 156 -4.50 31.32 -0.26
N ASP A 157 -5.09 30.13 -0.35
CA ASP A 157 -5.76 29.62 -1.54
C ASP A 157 -6.87 28.63 -1.15
N PHE A 158 -7.88 28.52 -2.00
CA PHE A 158 -9.02 27.65 -1.77
C PHE A 158 -9.65 27.22 -3.09
N PHE A 159 -10.37 26.11 -3.06
CA PHE A 159 -11.15 25.64 -4.20
C PHE A 159 -12.62 25.59 -3.86
N SER A 160 -13.44 25.69 -4.89
CA SER A 160 -14.89 25.54 -4.79
C SER A 160 -15.38 24.30 -5.50
N PHE A 161 -16.52 23.78 -5.07
CA PHE A 161 -17.26 22.78 -5.83
C PHE A 161 -18.77 23.03 -5.75
N ASP A 162 -19.44 22.81 -6.88
CA ASP A 162 -20.89 22.84 -7.00
C ASP A 162 -21.44 21.44 -6.67
N TRP A 163 -22.14 21.31 -5.55
CA TRP A 163 -22.66 20.01 -5.09
C TRP A 163 -23.87 19.53 -5.91
N ASP A 164 -24.61 20.45 -6.53
CA ASP A 164 -25.83 20.22 -7.30
C ASP A 164 -25.57 19.91 -8.78
N LYS A 165 -24.41 20.31 -9.31
CA LYS A 165 -24.01 20.06 -10.71
C LYS A 165 -23.18 18.79 -10.86
N GLU A 166 -23.19 18.23 -12.06
CA GLU A 166 -22.16 17.29 -12.50
C GLU A 166 -20.86 18.07 -12.74
N PHE A 167 -19.70 17.49 -12.41
CA PHE A 167 -18.41 18.16 -12.67
C PHE A 167 -18.28 18.43 -14.17
N SER A 168 -17.79 19.60 -14.56
CA SER A 168 -17.59 19.94 -15.97
C SER A 168 -16.53 19.01 -16.59
N THR A 169 -16.79 18.58 -17.83
CA THR A 169 -16.05 17.54 -18.56
C THR A 169 -14.56 17.80 -18.78
N GLU A 170 -14.06 19.01 -18.52
CA GLU A 170 -12.65 19.36 -18.67
C GLU A 170 -11.75 18.93 -17.50
N ARG A 171 -12.32 18.42 -16.40
CA ARG A 171 -11.54 18.01 -15.21
C ARG A 171 -11.79 16.58 -14.72
N ILE A 172 -12.59 15.80 -15.46
CA ILE A 172 -12.99 14.44 -15.09
C ILE A 172 -12.02 13.42 -15.66
N ILE A 173 -11.32 12.69 -14.80
CA ILE A 173 -10.75 11.40 -15.21
C ILE A 173 -11.92 10.41 -15.14
N LYS A 174 -12.63 10.23 -16.26
CA LYS A 174 -13.73 9.26 -16.35
C LYS A 174 -13.17 7.85 -16.11
N LEU A 175 -13.37 7.30 -14.91
CA LEU A 175 -13.20 5.88 -14.64
C LEU A 175 -14.51 5.14 -14.89
N LYS A 176 -14.38 3.85 -15.25
CA LYS A 176 -15.43 2.97 -15.78
C LYS A 176 -16.49 2.61 -14.72
N SER A 177 -17.30 3.56 -14.24
CA SER A 177 -18.64 3.28 -13.72
C SER A 177 -19.48 4.57 -13.71
N GLY A 178 -20.67 4.51 -14.33
CA GLY A 178 -21.39 5.68 -14.83
C GLY A 178 -22.10 6.61 -13.84
N ASN A 179 -21.76 6.61 -12.54
CA ASN A 179 -22.45 7.45 -11.54
C ASN A 179 -21.49 8.29 -10.67
N GLN A 180 -20.22 8.43 -11.05
CA GLN A 180 -19.19 9.01 -10.20
C GLN A 180 -18.38 10.06 -10.96
N ALA A 181 -18.21 11.21 -10.33
CA ALA A 181 -17.46 12.32 -10.88
C ALA A 181 -16.25 12.58 -9.97
N ASN A 182 -15.07 12.79 -10.56
CA ASN A 182 -13.82 13.05 -9.83
C ASN A 182 -13.07 14.21 -10.49
N PHE A 183 -12.30 14.98 -9.73
CA PHE A 183 -11.41 16.02 -10.28
C PHE A 183 -10.16 16.20 -9.42
N THR A 184 -9.10 16.76 -10.01
CA THR A 184 -7.87 17.08 -9.30
C THR A 184 -7.80 18.60 -9.09
N VAL A 185 -7.53 19.01 -7.86
CA VAL A 185 -7.35 20.40 -7.45
C VAL A 185 -5.87 20.64 -7.17
N LYS A 186 -5.41 21.84 -7.50
CA LYS A 186 -4.10 22.37 -7.16
C LYS A 186 -4.31 23.58 -6.25
N ILE A 187 -3.78 23.54 -5.04
CA ILE A 187 -3.90 24.60 -4.02
C ILE A 187 -2.50 25.13 -3.70
N LEU A 188 -2.33 26.45 -3.67
CA LEU A 188 -1.08 27.08 -3.24
C LEU A 188 -0.97 27.06 -1.70
N SER A 189 0.17 26.59 -1.22
CA SER A 189 0.51 26.51 0.20
C SER A 189 1.79 27.28 0.49
N THR A 190 1.79 28.13 1.52
CA THR A 190 2.97 28.96 1.89
C THR A 190 3.59 28.57 3.22
N ASN A 191 3.01 27.61 3.92
CA ASN A 191 3.39 27.23 5.28
C ASN A 191 4.57 26.26 5.39
N PHE A 192 5.02 25.73 4.27
CA PHE A 192 6.25 24.95 4.23
C PHE A 192 7.44 25.92 4.18
N GLN A 193 8.66 25.45 4.45
CA GLN A 193 9.87 26.28 4.29
C GLN A 193 9.98 26.92 2.88
N PHE A 194 9.18 26.43 1.92
CA PHE A 194 9.01 26.91 0.57
C PHE A 194 7.52 26.96 0.20
N VAL A 195 7.19 27.76 -0.82
CA VAL A 195 5.85 27.76 -1.42
C VAL A 195 5.66 26.46 -2.21
N ILE A 196 4.64 25.67 -1.87
CA ILE A 196 4.35 24.39 -2.53
C ILE A 196 2.94 24.38 -3.11
N PHE A 197 2.70 23.47 -4.04
CA PHE A 197 1.35 23.20 -4.54
C PHE A 197 0.85 21.86 -3.99
N ILE A 198 -0.27 21.89 -3.30
CA ILE A 198 -0.95 20.71 -2.77
C ILE A 198 -1.92 20.20 -3.83
N TYR A 199 -1.85 18.91 -4.11
CA TYR A 199 -2.70 18.27 -5.11
C TYR A 199 -3.69 17.32 -4.45
N LEU A 200 -4.97 17.66 -4.57
CA LEU A 200 -6.07 16.90 -3.96
C LEU A 200 -6.93 16.27 -5.05
N LYS A 201 -7.37 15.04 -4.82
CA LYS A 201 -8.41 14.38 -5.59
C LYS A 201 -9.72 14.49 -4.83
N VAL A 202 -10.72 15.08 -5.47
CA VAL A 202 -12.08 15.18 -4.92
C VAL A 202 -12.96 14.20 -5.66
N PHE A 203 -13.65 13.36 -4.91
CA PHE A 203 -14.55 12.32 -5.39
C PHE A 203 -15.95 12.53 -4.84
N LYS A 204 -16.95 12.53 -5.73
CA LYS A 204 -18.37 12.67 -5.39
C LYS A 204 -19.08 11.34 -5.55
N GLU A 205 -19.65 10.86 -4.45
CA GLU A 205 -20.48 9.66 -4.40
C GLU A 205 -21.94 10.04 -4.10
N LEU A 206 -22.84 9.57 -4.96
CA LEU A 206 -24.29 9.68 -4.77
C LEU A 206 -24.75 8.51 -3.90
N THR A 207 -25.50 8.82 -2.85
CA THR A 207 -26.11 7.82 -1.97
C THR A 207 -27.62 7.94 -2.01
N ASP A 208 -28.26 6.81 -2.23
CA ASP A 208 -29.71 6.71 -2.32
C ASP A 208 -30.41 7.03 -0.99
N ALA A 209 -31.49 7.79 -1.08
CA ALA A 209 -32.33 8.17 0.05
C ALA A 209 -33.82 8.08 -0.30
N TYR A 210 -34.61 7.80 0.72
CA TYR A 210 -36.07 7.75 0.60
C TYR A 210 -36.66 9.16 0.53
N SER A 211 -37.75 9.31 -0.22
CA SER A 211 -38.55 10.55 -0.17
C SER A 211 -39.25 10.71 1.17
N GLU A 212 -39.65 11.94 1.48
CA GLU A 212 -40.34 12.33 2.71
C GLU A 212 -41.59 11.47 2.97
N ASN A 213 -42.47 11.39 1.97
CA ASN A 213 -43.82 10.82 2.10
C ASN A 213 -43.97 9.43 1.46
N THR A 214 -42.95 8.92 0.78
CA THR A 214 -43.02 7.64 0.07
C THR A 214 -41.90 6.72 0.51
N ASP A 215 -42.15 5.41 0.42
CA ASP A 215 -41.12 4.38 0.56
C ASP A 215 -40.35 4.14 -0.75
N GLN A 216 -40.38 5.11 -1.68
CA GLN A 216 -39.60 5.09 -2.90
C GLN A 216 -38.23 5.71 -2.69
N ILE A 217 -37.22 5.09 -3.28
CA ILE A 217 -35.83 5.56 -3.32
C ILE A 217 -35.69 6.40 -4.59
N ASN A 218 -35.90 7.71 -4.46
CA ASN A 218 -35.83 8.65 -5.58
C ASN A 218 -35.16 9.98 -5.20
N ARG A 219 -34.56 10.06 -4.02
CA ARG A 219 -33.78 11.20 -3.55
C ARG A 219 -32.33 10.76 -3.37
N THR A 220 -31.42 11.71 -3.38
CA THR A 220 -29.99 11.45 -3.27
C THR A 220 -29.35 12.36 -2.22
N SER A 221 -28.47 11.79 -1.41
CA SER A 221 -27.50 12.53 -0.60
C SER A 221 -26.10 12.37 -1.18
N PHE A 222 -25.25 13.34 -0.92
CA PHE A 222 -23.92 13.47 -1.54
C PHE A 222 -22.84 13.28 -0.49
N ASN A 223 -21.93 12.34 -0.76
CA ASN A 223 -20.70 12.17 -0.03
C ASN A 223 -19.55 12.72 -0.88
N LEU A 224 -18.68 13.50 -0.27
CA LEU A 224 -17.51 14.07 -0.92
C LEU A 224 -16.27 13.62 -0.19
N TYR A 225 -15.43 12.85 -0.87
CA TYR A 225 -14.20 12.36 -0.33
C TYR A 225 -13.05 13.16 -0.92
N ILE A 226 -12.21 13.69 -0.04
CA ILE A 226 -11.03 14.47 -0.43
C ILE A 226 -9.82 13.64 -0.05
N HIS A 227 -9.06 13.23 -1.06
CA HIS A 227 -7.88 12.39 -0.93
C HIS A 227 -6.65 13.11 -1.48
N PRO A 228 -5.43 12.72 -1.08
CA PRO A 228 -4.22 13.07 -1.79
C PRO A 228 -4.30 12.56 -3.24
N ALA A 229 -3.77 13.32 -4.19
CA ALA A 229 -3.83 12.92 -5.60
C ALA A 229 -2.97 11.69 -5.92
N LEU A 230 -1.88 11.48 -5.18
CA LEU A 230 -0.94 10.37 -5.35
C LEU A 230 -0.73 9.61 -4.03
N HIS A 231 -0.62 8.29 -4.14
CA HIS A 231 -0.31 7.37 -3.06
C HIS A 231 0.92 6.55 -3.47
N LEU A 232 2.03 6.61 -2.73
CA LEU A 232 3.23 5.84 -3.05
C LEU A 232 3.43 4.70 -2.05
N THR A 233 3.58 3.47 -2.53
CA THR A 233 3.84 2.30 -1.69
C THR A 233 5.19 1.68 -2.04
N ASN A 234 6.06 1.55 -1.04
CA ASN A 234 7.31 0.81 -1.18
C ASN A 234 7.05 -0.69 -1.00
N LEU A 235 7.11 -1.47 -2.07
CA LEU A 235 6.98 -2.93 -2.03
C LEU A 235 8.33 -3.64 -2.10
N LEU A 236 9.45 -2.93 -1.95
CA LEU A 236 10.79 -3.51 -1.86
C LEU A 236 11.10 -3.97 -0.43
N PRO A 237 12.08 -4.89 -0.24
CA PRO A 237 12.51 -5.33 1.08
C PRO A 237 13.58 -4.39 1.67
N ILE A 238 13.72 -3.18 1.11
CA ILE A 238 14.72 -2.18 1.49
C ILE A 238 14.07 -0.80 1.61
N ASP A 239 14.70 0.07 2.41
CA ASP A 239 14.29 1.46 2.53
C ASP A 239 14.59 2.24 1.23
N ILE A 240 13.68 3.13 0.87
CA ILE A 240 13.85 4.04 -0.27
C ILE A 240 13.55 5.47 0.15
N GLU A 241 14.18 6.42 -0.51
CA GLU A 241 13.86 7.83 -0.45
C GLU A 241 13.25 8.27 -1.78
N CYS A 242 12.22 9.10 -1.74
CA CYS A 242 11.59 9.67 -2.91
C CYS A 242 11.57 11.19 -2.78
N SER A 243 11.88 11.87 -3.88
CA SER A 243 11.71 13.31 -4.06
C SER A 243 10.73 13.54 -5.21
N ILE A 244 9.76 14.42 -5.01
CA ILE A 244 8.72 14.76 -5.98
C ILE A 244 8.90 16.21 -6.38
N ASP A 245 9.16 16.43 -7.67
CA ASP A 245 9.44 17.75 -8.27
C ASP A 245 10.53 18.56 -7.53
N ASN A 246 11.38 17.91 -6.73
CA ASN A 246 12.33 18.52 -5.79
C ASN A 246 11.68 19.45 -4.74
N VAL A 247 10.39 19.28 -4.48
CA VAL A 247 9.61 20.07 -3.52
C VAL A 247 9.42 19.30 -2.22
N GLU A 248 9.00 18.03 -2.32
CA GLU A 248 8.72 17.17 -1.17
C GLU A 248 9.66 15.96 -1.23
N GLN A 249 10.38 15.71 -0.12
CA GLN A 249 11.26 14.56 0.04
C GLN A 249 10.88 13.76 1.28
N PHE A 250 10.82 12.44 1.15
CA PHE A 250 10.42 11.54 2.22
C PHE A 250 11.06 10.16 2.07
N ALA A 251 11.19 9.46 3.19
CA ALA A 251 11.68 8.09 3.24
C ALA A 251 10.52 7.11 3.45
N LEU A 252 10.55 5.97 2.75
CA LEU A 252 9.59 4.89 2.87
C LEU A 252 10.29 3.59 3.27
N LYS A 253 9.83 3.01 4.37
CA LYS A 253 10.20 1.67 4.80
C LYS A 253 9.53 0.59 3.94
N PRO A 254 10.01 -0.67 3.97
CA PRO A 254 9.34 -1.80 3.34
C PRO A 254 7.85 -1.87 3.71
N SER A 255 7.01 -2.08 2.70
CA SER A 255 5.53 -2.14 2.79
C SER A 255 4.84 -0.88 3.30
N GLN A 256 5.54 0.26 3.39
CA GLN A 256 4.95 1.51 3.84
C GLN A 256 4.21 2.22 2.70
N LEU A 257 3.01 2.70 3.01
CA LEU A 257 2.23 3.63 2.19
C LEU A 257 2.55 5.07 2.62
N TYR A 258 2.82 5.94 1.65
CA TYR A 258 2.96 7.36 1.82
C TYR A 258 1.91 8.12 1.00
N LEU A 259 1.28 9.08 1.66
CA LEU A 259 0.27 9.97 1.08
C LEU A 259 0.97 11.25 0.60
N VAL A 260 1.12 11.39 -0.71
CA VAL A 260 1.90 12.49 -1.29
C VAL A 260 1.11 13.79 -1.25
N THR A 261 1.73 14.84 -0.73
CA THR A 261 1.08 16.14 -0.56
C THR A 261 1.25 17.00 -1.83
N SER A 262 2.47 17.09 -2.37
CA SER A 262 2.82 17.99 -3.48
C SER A 262 3.12 17.28 -4.79
N GLY A 263 2.23 16.40 -5.24
CA GLY A 263 2.44 15.63 -6.46
C GLY A 263 1.18 15.31 -7.25
N SER A 264 1.32 15.24 -8.56
CA SER A 264 0.23 14.92 -9.50
C SER A 264 0.69 13.97 -10.60
N ARG A 265 -0.22 13.54 -11.47
CA ARG A 265 0.13 12.75 -12.67
C ARG A 265 1.10 13.48 -13.61
N SER A 266 1.28 14.79 -13.45
CA SER A 266 2.25 15.59 -14.19
C SER A 266 3.62 15.71 -13.54
N SER A 267 3.81 15.17 -12.33
CA SER A 267 5.04 15.30 -11.55
C SER A 267 6.14 14.36 -12.02
N SER A 268 7.39 14.76 -11.73
CA SER A 268 8.60 13.98 -11.92
C SER A 268 9.07 13.42 -10.57
N LEU A 269 9.40 12.13 -10.55
CA LEU A 269 9.82 11.42 -9.35
C LEU A 269 11.32 11.10 -9.43
N LEU A 270 12.04 11.33 -8.35
CA LEU A 270 13.43 10.92 -8.18
C LEU A 270 13.53 9.97 -6.99
N PHE A 271 14.02 8.76 -7.23
CA PHE A 271 14.21 7.76 -6.19
C PHE A 271 15.68 7.64 -5.81
N THR A 272 15.94 7.49 -4.52
CA THR A 272 17.28 7.20 -3.98
C THR A 272 17.20 5.97 -3.08
N ILE A 273 18.15 5.06 -3.25
CA ILE A 273 18.35 3.93 -2.34
C ILE A 273 19.62 4.26 -1.54
N PRO A 274 19.50 4.57 -0.22
CA PRO A 274 20.62 5.06 0.57
C PRO A 274 21.81 4.09 0.63
N SER A 275 21.52 2.79 0.78
CA SER A 275 22.52 1.72 0.80
C SER A 275 21.93 0.40 0.31
N TYR A 276 22.41 -0.09 -0.82
CA TYR A 276 22.16 -1.43 -1.34
C TYR A 276 23.48 -1.99 -1.88
N ASP A 277 23.91 -3.13 -1.36
CA ASP A 277 25.27 -3.67 -1.58
C ASP A 277 26.39 -2.67 -1.23
N ASN A 278 26.19 -1.91 -0.15
CA ASN A 278 27.08 -0.83 0.31
C ASN A 278 27.27 0.30 -0.70
N ILE A 279 26.34 0.41 -1.66
CA ILE A 279 26.35 1.42 -2.70
C ILE A 279 25.09 2.28 -2.56
N LYS A 280 25.26 3.60 -2.70
CA LYS A 280 24.14 4.54 -2.86
C LYS A 280 23.71 4.58 -4.32
N TRP A 281 22.43 4.34 -4.57
CA TRP A 281 21.86 4.34 -5.91
C TRP A 281 20.88 5.50 -6.08
N ILE A 282 20.94 6.17 -7.23
CA ILE A 282 20.06 7.29 -7.55
C ILE A 282 19.41 7.01 -8.91
N SER A 283 18.09 7.14 -8.99
CA SER A 283 17.36 6.93 -10.23
C SER A 283 17.58 8.06 -11.23
N GLU A 284 17.30 7.78 -12.50
CA GLU A 284 16.90 8.83 -13.44
C GLU A 284 15.55 9.43 -13.00
N PRO A 285 15.26 10.70 -13.33
CA PRO A 285 13.93 11.27 -13.13
C PRO A 285 12.87 10.49 -13.90
N VAL A 286 11.76 10.17 -13.23
CA VAL A 286 10.65 9.40 -13.80
C VAL A 286 9.44 10.32 -13.96
N ASP A 287 9.12 10.67 -15.20
CA ASP A 287 7.96 11.52 -15.50
C ASP A 287 6.67 10.71 -15.53
N LEU A 288 5.72 11.07 -14.68
CA LEU A 288 4.40 10.43 -14.63
C LEU A 288 3.52 10.78 -15.83
N LYS A 289 3.89 11.72 -16.69
CA LYS A 289 3.07 12.11 -17.87
C LYS A 289 3.04 11.04 -18.97
N VAL A 290 4.00 10.12 -18.97
CA VAL A 290 4.18 9.20 -20.11
C VAL A 290 3.05 8.17 -20.12
N GLU A 291 2.13 8.30 -21.08
CA GLU A 291 1.18 7.24 -21.42
C GLU A 291 1.95 6.01 -21.90
N GLY A 292 1.83 4.91 -21.17
CA GLY A 292 2.15 3.60 -21.73
C GLY A 292 1.15 3.31 -22.86
N LYS A 293 1.65 2.94 -24.04
CA LYS A 293 0.81 2.30 -25.06
C LYS A 293 0.42 0.91 -24.55
N GLY A 294 -0.77 0.77 -23.96
CA GLY A 294 -1.38 -0.53 -23.62
C GLY A 294 -1.95 -0.64 -22.21
N ASP A 295 -2.50 -1.82 -21.88
CA ASP A 295 -3.16 -2.17 -20.62
C ASP A 295 -2.25 -2.19 -19.37
N PHE A 296 -0.97 -1.81 -19.49
CA PHE A 296 0.02 -1.86 -18.41
C PHE A 296 0.69 -0.49 -18.20
N ASN A 297 0.34 0.18 -17.10
CA ASN A 297 0.99 1.41 -16.61
C ASN A 297 2.23 1.06 -15.76
N GLU A 298 3.18 0.32 -16.31
CA GLU A 298 4.40 -0.08 -15.60
C GLU A 298 5.62 0.57 -16.27
N HIS A 299 6.48 1.20 -15.48
CA HIS A 299 7.67 1.92 -15.94
C HIS A 299 8.92 1.33 -15.30
N ILE A 300 9.95 1.06 -16.12
CA ILE A 300 11.26 0.67 -15.60
C ILE A 300 11.95 1.91 -15.06
N VAL A 301 12.37 1.85 -13.81
CA VAL A 301 13.17 2.88 -13.16
C VAL A 301 14.61 2.42 -13.13
N ILE A 302 15.49 3.18 -13.79
CA ILE A 302 16.93 2.89 -13.88
C ILE A 302 17.66 3.69 -12.80
N PHE A 303 18.46 2.97 -12.02
CA PHE A 303 19.31 3.50 -10.98
C PHE A 303 20.77 3.44 -11.40
N ARG A 304 21.52 4.50 -11.11
CA ARG A 304 22.97 4.56 -11.32
C ARG A 304 23.68 4.96 -10.03
N ASN A 305 24.88 4.43 -9.86
CA ASN A 305 25.79 4.86 -8.83
C ASN A 305 26.64 6.04 -9.36
N LYS A 306 26.41 7.25 -8.84
CA LYS A 306 27.19 8.44 -9.25
C LYS A 306 28.65 8.42 -8.77
N ALA A 307 28.99 7.58 -7.79
CA ALA A 307 30.32 7.46 -7.20
C ALA A 307 31.11 6.24 -7.74
N ALA A 308 30.52 5.42 -8.62
CA ALA A 308 31.19 4.23 -9.14
C ALA A 308 32.30 4.59 -10.13
N SER A 309 33.45 3.92 -9.99
CA SER A 309 34.54 3.93 -10.97
C SER A 309 34.14 3.28 -12.30
N ASN A 310 33.09 2.45 -12.29
CA ASN A 310 32.57 1.76 -13.48
C ASN A 310 31.14 2.26 -13.82
N PRO A 311 30.97 3.08 -14.87
CA PRO A 311 29.70 3.70 -15.22
C PRO A 311 28.65 2.72 -15.79
N GLN A 312 29.00 1.44 -15.99
CA GLN A 312 28.10 0.44 -16.55
C GLN A 312 27.21 -0.27 -15.51
N GLN A 313 27.48 -0.12 -14.22
CA GLN A 313 26.62 -0.72 -13.19
C GLN A 313 25.28 0.02 -13.09
N ILE A 314 24.21 -0.70 -13.40
CA ILE A 314 22.83 -0.20 -13.34
C ILE A 314 21.96 -1.15 -12.54
N LEU A 315 21.09 -0.59 -11.72
CA LEU A 315 20.03 -1.33 -11.01
C LEU A 315 18.69 -0.94 -11.62
N ARG A 316 17.78 -1.90 -11.77
CA ARG A 316 16.47 -1.68 -12.37
C ARG A 316 15.38 -2.08 -11.40
N MET A 317 14.35 -1.25 -11.29
CA MET A 317 13.13 -1.51 -10.54
C MET A 317 11.92 -1.17 -11.41
N VAL A 318 10.72 -1.46 -10.92
CA VAL A 318 9.47 -1.16 -11.61
C VAL A 318 8.62 -0.23 -10.76
N LEU A 319 8.12 0.82 -11.40
CA LEU A 319 7.07 1.68 -10.87
C LEU A 319 5.78 1.36 -11.62
N ARG A 320 4.81 0.78 -10.92
CA ARG A 320 3.46 0.56 -11.46
C ARG A 320 2.53 1.68 -11.02
N VAL A 321 1.79 2.23 -11.97
CA VAL A 321 0.77 3.26 -11.73
C VAL A 321 -0.60 2.65 -11.91
N ASP A 322 -1.38 2.56 -10.84
CA ASP A 322 -2.77 2.13 -10.87
C ASP A 322 -3.68 3.17 -10.22
N THR A 323 -4.97 2.84 -10.13
CA THR A 323 -5.99 3.68 -9.51
C THR A 323 -6.44 3.05 -8.21
N PHE A 324 -6.50 3.86 -7.15
CA PHE A 324 -6.89 3.45 -5.80
C PHE A 324 -7.74 4.57 -5.18
N HIS A 325 -8.97 4.24 -4.80
CA HIS A 325 -9.97 5.24 -4.34
C HIS A 325 -10.05 6.48 -5.25
N GLU A 326 -10.07 6.27 -6.57
CA GLU A 326 -10.13 7.35 -7.59
C GLU A 326 -8.90 8.30 -7.64
N SER A 327 -7.94 8.11 -6.73
CA SER A 327 -6.60 8.68 -6.81
C SER A 327 -5.64 7.75 -7.55
N TYR A 328 -4.46 8.26 -7.89
CA TYR A 328 -3.40 7.42 -8.44
C TYR A 328 -2.62 6.76 -7.31
N ARG A 329 -2.30 5.48 -7.50
CA ARG A 329 -1.40 4.74 -6.64
C ARG A 329 -0.18 4.29 -7.43
N LEU A 330 0.96 4.47 -6.80
CA LEU A 330 2.29 4.22 -7.31
C LEU A 330 2.86 3.07 -6.48
N LEU A 331 3.09 1.92 -7.11
CA LEU A 331 3.62 0.72 -6.47
C LEU A 331 5.05 0.55 -6.95
N PHE A 332 6.01 0.67 -6.05
CA PHE A 332 7.42 0.57 -6.37
C PHE A 332 7.98 -0.80 -5.93
N TYR A 333 8.43 -1.61 -6.87
CA TYR A 333 8.79 -3.01 -6.63
C TYR A 333 9.93 -3.48 -7.54
N SER A 334 10.43 -4.70 -7.28
CA SER A 334 11.35 -5.41 -8.16
C SER A 334 10.65 -6.67 -8.67
N SER A 335 10.80 -7.02 -9.95
CA SER A 335 10.11 -8.18 -10.53
C SER A 335 10.54 -9.49 -9.85
N LEU A 336 11.82 -9.63 -9.50
CA LEU A 336 12.38 -10.83 -8.89
C LEU A 336 13.14 -10.49 -7.61
N TRP A 337 12.91 -11.29 -6.57
CA TRP A 337 13.72 -11.34 -5.36
C TRP A 337 14.43 -12.68 -5.32
N ILE A 338 15.75 -12.68 -5.45
CA ILE A 338 16.52 -13.93 -5.48
C ILE A 338 17.20 -14.15 -4.14
N LEU A 339 16.84 -15.22 -3.46
CA LEU A 339 17.45 -15.64 -2.20
C LEU A 339 18.42 -16.78 -2.47
N ASN A 340 19.69 -16.58 -2.11
CA ASN A 340 20.73 -17.58 -2.28
C ASN A 340 21.00 -18.33 -0.96
N ARG A 341 20.62 -19.60 -0.92
CA ARG A 341 20.87 -20.53 0.20
C ARG A 341 21.86 -21.64 -0.17
N THR A 342 22.64 -21.46 -1.24
CA THR A 342 23.54 -22.49 -1.74
C THR A 342 24.92 -22.47 -1.08
N ASP A 343 25.24 -21.45 -0.28
CA ASP A 343 26.58 -21.17 0.22
C ASP A 343 27.65 -20.98 -0.88
N LEU A 344 27.22 -20.86 -2.14
CA LEU A 344 28.06 -20.57 -3.30
C LEU A 344 27.80 -19.15 -3.78
N LYS A 345 28.84 -18.48 -4.26
CA LYS A 345 28.69 -17.24 -5.03
C LYS A 345 28.17 -17.61 -6.42
N LEU A 346 27.08 -16.96 -6.84
CA LEU A 346 26.41 -17.27 -8.10
C LEU A 346 26.38 -16.03 -9.00
N GLU A 347 26.27 -16.25 -10.31
CA GLU A 347 25.85 -15.24 -11.26
C GLU A 347 24.51 -15.68 -11.85
N PHE A 348 23.53 -14.79 -11.87
CA PHE A 348 22.22 -15.02 -12.46
C PHE A 348 22.06 -14.18 -13.71
N GLN A 349 21.57 -14.80 -14.77
CA GLN A 349 21.27 -14.13 -16.02
C GLN A 349 19.78 -14.26 -16.33
N ILE A 350 19.19 -13.11 -16.66
CA ILE A 350 17.86 -13.02 -17.27
C ILE A 350 17.94 -12.08 -18.46
N GLU A 351 17.56 -12.58 -19.64
CA GLU A 351 17.73 -11.83 -20.90
C GLU A 351 19.21 -11.40 -21.05
N ASN A 352 19.49 -10.10 -21.05
CA ASN A 352 20.84 -9.52 -21.08
C ASN A 352 21.30 -8.96 -19.73
N ASN A 353 20.47 -9.05 -18.69
CA ASN A 353 20.82 -8.56 -17.36
C ASN A 353 21.52 -9.67 -16.58
N ARG A 354 22.75 -9.40 -16.14
CA ARG A 354 23.53 -10.29 -15.29
C ARG A 354 23.68 -9.68 -13.91
N THR A 355 23.45 -10.48 -12.88
CA THR A 355 23.50 -10.05 -11.49
C THR A 355 24.32 -11.03 -10.69
N PHE A 356 25.33 -10.53 -9.97
CA PHE A 356 26.06 -11.31 -9.00
C PHE A 356 25.19 -11.51 -7.76
N ILE A 357 25.08 -12.75 -7.33
CA ILE A 357 24.27 -13.17 -6.20
C ILE A 357 25.20 -13.76 -5.15
N ASP A 358 25.53 -12.94 -4.17
CA ASP A 358 26.33 -13.36 -3.01
C ASP A 358 25.48 -14.14 -2.00
N VAL A 359 26.16 -14.84 -1.09
CA VAL A 359 25.56 -15.60 0.01
C VAL A 359 25.28 -14.62 1.15
N ILE A 360 24.10 -14.00 1.10
CA ILE A 360 23.63 -13.06 2.10
C ILE A 360 22.19 -13.39 2.49
N GLU A 361 21.80 -13.06 3.73
CA GLU A 361 20.45 -13.37 4.23
C GLU A 361 19.34 -12.57 3.53
N ARG A 362 19.68 -11.43 2.92
CA ARG A 362 18.71 -10.58 2.20
C ARG A 362 18.54 -11.03 0.73
N PRO A 363 17.34 -10.83 0.14
CA PRO A 363 17.14 -11.11 -1.27
C PRO A 363 17.88 -10.12 -2.17
N HIS A 364 18.42 -10.63 -3.28
CA HIS A 364 18.95 -9.84 -4.38
C HIS A 364 17.82 -9.37 -5.30
N LEU A 365 17.80 -8.09 -5.63
CA LEU A 365 16.75 -7.46 -6.43
C LEU A 365 17.10 -7.50 -7.91
N VAL A 366 16.27 -8.14 -8.72
CA VAL A 366 16.50 -8.30 -10.16
C VAL A 366 15.26 -7.90 -10.94
N CYS A 367 15.46 -7.00 -11.91
CA CYS A 367 14.44 -6.62 -12.87
C CYS A 367 14.91 -6.93 -14.31
N PRO A 368 14.07 -7.57 -15.13
CA PRO A 368 14.31 -7.77 -16.56
C PRO A 368 14.44 -6.44 -17.33
N GLU A 369 14.97 -6.47 -18.56
CA GLU A 369 15.12 -5.27 -19.39
C GLU A 369 13.80 -4.80 -19.99
N LYS A 370 12.84 -5.73 -20.15
CA LYS A 370 11.51 -5.43 -20.67
C LYS A 370 10.45 -5.86 -19.67
N ILE A 371 9.51 -4.97 -19.39
CA ILE A 371 8.29 -5.30 -18.65
C ILE A 371 7.33 -6.06 -19.59
N GLY A 372 6.64 -7.07 -19.08
CA GLY A 372 5.77 -7.95 -19.87
C GLY A 372 5.67 -9.35 -19.27
N SER A 373 4.90 -10.22 -19.93
CA SER A 373 4.58 -11.56 -19.42
C SER A 373 5.82 -12.35 -19.00
N GLU A 374 5.95 -12.57 -17.69
CA GLU A 374 7.01 -13.36 -17.08
C GLU A 374 6.92 -14.84 -17.46
N ALA A 375 5.78 -15.28 -18.01
CA ALA A 375 5.55 -16.64 -18.50
C ALA A 375 6.61 -17.10 -19.51
N ASN A 376 7.15 -16.15 -20.29
CA ASN A 376 8.14 -16.43 -21.33
C ASN A 376 9.58 -16.14 -20.89
N LYS A 377 9.79 -15.55 -19.70
CA LYS A 377 11.11 -15.18 -19.22
C LYS A 377 11.82 -16.41 -18.65
N LYS A 378 13.07 -16.61 -19.06
CA LYS A 378 13.91 -17.73 -18.64
C LYS A 378 15.16 -17.22 -17.92
N GLY A 379 15.46 -17.82 -16.78
CA GLY A 379 16.68 -17.57 -16.01
C GLY A 379 17.75 -18.61 -16.29
N GLN A 380 19.01 -18.23 -16.09
CA GLN A 380 20.17 -19.13 -16.04
C GLN A 380 21.06 -18.74 -14.86
N ILE A 381 21.77 -19.72 -14.31
CA ILE A 381 22.70 -19.51 -13.19
C ILE A 381 24.05 -20.09 -13.58
N CYS A 382 25.13 -19.50 -13.08
CA CYS A 382 26.44 -20.14 -13.05
C CYS A 382 27.08 -19.94 -11.67
N VAL A 383 28.02 -20.82 -11.31
CA VAL A 383 28.80 -20.68 -10.07
C VAL A 383 29.98 -19.75 -10.35
N TYR A 384 30.11 -18.71 -9.54
CA TYR A 384 31.13 -17.68 -9.67
C TYR A 384 32.31 -17.95 -8.72
N GLY A 385 33.53 -17.66 -9.16
CA GLY A 385 34.72 -17.66 -8.29
C GLY A 385 35.30 -19.02 -7.94
N VAL A 386 34.91 -20.11 -8.63
CA VAL A 386 35.66 -21.37 -8.58
C VAL A 386 36.87 -21.23 -9.50
N ASP A 387 38.04 -20.94 -8.92
CA ASP A 387 39.41 -21.12 -9.45
C ASP A 387 39.50 -22.05 -10.68
N GLN A 388 40.19 -21.78 -11.81
CA GLN A 388 41.35 -20.94 -12.17
C GLN A 388 41.41 -20.84 -13.70
N GLY A 389 42.01 -19.77 -14.26
CA GLY A 389 42.63 -19.74 -15.61
C GLY A 389 41.70 -19.97 -16.82
N ASP A 390 41.41 -18.92 -17.58
CA ASP A 390 40.85 -18.88 -18.96
C ASP A 390 39.59 -19.71 -19.31
N ALA A 391 39.10 -20.60 -18.45
CA ALA A 391 37.89 -21.38 -18.66
C ALA A 391 36.72 -20.76 -17.88
N ALA A 392 35.90 -19.96 -18.57
CA ALA A 392 34.68 -19.41 -18.00
C ALA A 392 33.74 -20.52 -17.48
N ALA A 393 33.22 -20.38 -16.26
CA ALA A 393 32.22 -21.27 -15.68
C ALA A 393 31.01 -21.43 -16.63
N LYS A 394 30.49 -22.66 -16.78
CA LYS A 394 29.39 -22.94 -17.71
C LYS A 394 28.05 -22.57 -17.10
N TRP A 395 27.25 -21.83 -17.88
CA TRP A 395 25.86 -21.52 -17.54
C TRP A 395 25.01 -22.79 -17.47
N SER A 396 24.05 -22.79 -16.54
CA SER A 396 23.03 -23.82 -16.43
C SER A 396 22.09 -23.84 -17.63
N GLU A 397 21.27 -24.88 -17.72
CA GLU A 397 20.11 -24.86 -18.60
C GLU A 397 19.14 -23.73 -18.22
N LYS A 398 18.41 -23.24 -19.22
CA LYS A 398 17.40 -22.18 -19.05
C LYS A 398 16.16 -22.75 -18.35
N PHE A 399 15.80 -22.21 -17.20
CA PHE A 399 14.56 -22.55 -16.50
C PHE A 399 13.53 -21.42 -16.62
N SER A 400 12.25 -21.77 -16.69
CA SER A 400 11.16 -20.78 -16.78
C SER A 400 10.92 -20.11 -15.43
N LEU A 401 10.77 -18.79 -15.44
CA LEU A 401 10.35 -18.02 -14.27
C LEU A 401 8.82 -17.87 -14.19
N GLY A 402 8.11 -18.32 -15.21
CA GLY A 402 6.66 -18.20 -15.36
C GLY A 402 5.85 -19.11 -14.45
N VAL A 403 6.37 -20.29 -14.13
CA VAL A 403 5.64 -21.35 -13.43
C VAL A 403 5.69 -21.08 -11.93
N ILE A 404 4.52 -20.84 -11.32
CA ILE A 404 4.38 -20.59 -9.89
C ILE A 404 4.32 -21.95 -9.17
N LYS A 405 5.02 -22.12 -8.04
CA LYS A 405 5.20 -23.39 -7.32
C LYS A 405 5.93 -24.49 -8.11
N SER A 406 6.73 -24.12 -9.11
CA SER A 406 7.66 -25.08 -9.69
C SER A 406 8.92 -25.14 -8.85
N THR A 407 9.15 -26.27 -8.20
CA THR A 407 10.50 -26.65 -7.78
C THR A 407 11.20 -27.25 -8.99
N GLY A 408 12.11 -26.49 -9.59
CA GLY A 408 12.94 -26.94 -10.70
C GLY A 408 14.32 -27.39 -10.21
N LEU A 409 14.89 -28.41 -10.86
CA LEU A 409 16.29 -28.78 -10.65
C LEU A 409 17.12 -28.23 -11.82
N THR A 410 18.17 -27.47 -11.52
CA THR A 410 19.14 -27.02 -12.52
C THR A 410 20.54 -27.48 -12.14
N SER A 411 21.43 -27.62 -13.11
CA SER A 411 22.82 -28.04 -12.87
C SER A 411 23.80 -27.04 -13.47
N CYS A 412 24.82 -26.69 -12.71
CA CYS A 412 25.92 -25.83 -13.13
C CYS A 412 27.21 -26.65 -13.15
N ARG A 413 27.91 -26.70 -14.29
CA ARG A 413 29.19 -27.40 -14.42
C ARG A 413 30.34 -26.40 -14.33
N VAL A 414 31.30 -26.66 -13.45
CA VAL A 414 32.53 -25.87 -13.33
C VAL A 414 33.69 -26.53 -14.10
N PRO A 415 34.81 -25.84 -14.38
CA PRO A 415 35.91 -26.37 -15.20
C PRO A 415 36.49 -27.72 -14.75
N ASN A 416 36.44 -28.04 -13.44
CA ASN A 416 36.92 -29.32 -12.89
C ASN A 416 35.91 -30.47 -13.03
N ASP A 417 34.97 -30.38 -13.98
CA ASP A 417 33.85 -31.31 -14.20
C ASP A 417 32.91 -31.56 -13.02
N GLN A 418 33.08 -30.87 -11.89
CA GLN A 418 32.15 -30.89 -10.78
C GLN A 418 30.81 -30.26 -11.18
N ILE A 419 29.72 -30.91 -10.77
CA ILE A 419 28.34 -30.53 -11.10
C ILE A 419 27.62 -30.09 -9.83
N TYR A 420 27.28 -28.80 -9.76
CA TYR A 420 26.47 -28.23 -8.69
C TYR A 420 24.99 -28.31 -9.08
N MET A 421 24.24 -29.15 -8.36
CA MET A 421 22.78 -29.28 -8.56
C MET A 421 22.04 -28.33 -7.64
N ILE A 422 21.33 -27.37 -8.22
CA ILE A 422 20.63 -26.31 -7.50
C ILE A 422 19.12 -26.51 -7.70
N CYS A 423 18.40 -26.60 -6.59
CA CYS A 423 16.94 -26.48 -6.56
C CYS A 423 16.54 -25.01 -6.66
N VAL A 424 15.65 -24.72 -7.60
CA VAL A 424 15.04 -23.41 -7.81
C VAL A 424 13.58 -23.51 -7.40
N ASP A 425 13.20 -22.82 -6.33
CA ASP A 425 11.81 -22.68 -5.92
C ASP A 425 11.29 -21.28 -6.27
N ILE A 426 10.09 -21.20 -6.86
CA ILE A 426 9.51 -19.94 -7.31
C ILE A 426 8.12 -19.75 -6.69
N ALA A 427 8.02 -18.73 -5.84
CA ALA A 427 6.78 -18.27 -5.25
C ALA A 427 6.44 -16.86 -5.75
N THR A 428 5.16 -16.47 -5.65
CA THR A 428 4.74 -15.09 -5.90
C THR A 428 4.48 -14.42 -4.56
N SER A 429 4.91 -13.16 -4.43
CA SER A 429 4.62 -12.31 -3.27
C SER A 429 3.11 -12.17 -3.05
N SER A 430 2.71 -11.84 -1.82
CA SER A 430 1.30 -11.62 -1.46
C SER A 430 0.61 -10.54 -2.30
N PHE A 431 1.37 -9.55 -2.79
CA PHE A 431 0.87 -8.46 -3.62
C PHE A 431 0.80 -8.82 -5.12
N GLY A 432 1.29 -10.00 -5.52
CA GLY A 432 1.18 -10.49 -6.90
C GLY A 432 2.16 -9.88 -7.92
N LEU A 433 3.00 -8.92 -7.51
CA LEU A 433 3.88 -8.15 -8.42
C LEU A 433 5.32 -8.65 -8.47
N THR A 434 5.81 -9.23 -7.37
CA THR A 434 7.18 -9.75 -7.26
C THR A 434 7.17 -11.27 -7.18
N LYS A 435 8.08 -11.94 -7.89
CA LYS A 435 8.39 -13.36 -7.67
C LYS A 435 9.59 -13.54 -6.75
N LEU A 436 9.46 -14.44 -5.80
CA LEU A 436 10.53 -14.86 -4.90
C LEU A 436 11.15 -16.14 -5.48
N VAL A 437 12.43 -16.06 -5.85
CA VAL A 437 13.21 -17.16 -6.40
C VAL A 437 14.20 -17.60 -5.33
N THR A 438 14.03 -18.80 -4.79
CA THR A 438 14.94 -19.37 -3.78
C THR A 438 15.85 -20.38 -4.44
N LEU A 439 17.16 -20.14 -4.37
CA LEU A 439 18.20 -21.05 -4.83
C LEU A 439 18.71 -21.84 -3.64
N SER A 440 18.66 -23.15 -3.71
CA SER A 440 19.07 -24.05 -2.61
C SER A 440 19.82 -25.27 -3.15
N PRO A 441 20.69 -25.90 -2.35
CA PRO A 441 21.35 -27.14 -2.73
C PRO A 441 20.31 -28.23 -2.98
N ALA A 442 20.50 -29.03 -4.04
CA ALA A 442 19.62 -30.17 -4.31
C ALA A 442 19.83 -31.32 -3.32
N MET A 443 21.03 -31.40 -2.72
CA MET A 443 21.37 -32.38 -1.71
C MET A 443 21.91 -31.67 -0.47
N VAL A 444 21.45 -32.12 0.69
CA VAL A 444 21.84 -31.60 2.00
C VAL A 444 22.05 -32.77 2.96
N VAL A 445 22.96 -32.61 3.90
CA VAL A 445 23.13 -33.56 5.02
C VAL A 445 22.57 -32.91 6.27
N ILE A 446 21.69 -33.63 6.97
CA ILE A 446 21.00 -33.16 8.17
C ILE A 446 21.33 -34.11 9.32
N ASN A 447 21.93 -33.59 10.39
CA ASN A 447 22.15 -34.34 11.61
C ASN A 447 20.95 -34.16 12.55
N LYS A 448 20.07 -35.17 12.63
CA LYS A 448 18.95 -35.20 13.58
C LYS A 448 19.26 -35.96 14.88
N SER A 449 20.54 -36.23 15.14
CA SER A 449 20.98 -36.91 16.36
C SER A 449 21.36 -35.89 17.43
N THR A 450 21.51 -36.38 18.66
CA THR A 450 21.92 -35.56 19.81
C THR A 450 23.44 -35.36 19.91
N VAL A 451 24.22 -35.92 18.99
CA VAL A 451 25.68 -35.89 19.01
C VAL A 451 26.24 -35.37 17.69
N GLY A 452 27.46 -34.83 17.72
CA GLY A 452 28.17 -34.44 16.50
C GLY A 452 28.51 -35.67 15.66
N ILE A 453 28.35 -35.54 14.34
CA ILE A 453 28.79 -36.54 13.37
C ILE A 453 29.81 -35.92 12.42
N GLU A 454 30.64 -36.75 11.84
CA GLU A 454 31.53 -36.39 10.75
C GLU A 454 31.17 -37.23 9.52
N VAL A 455 31.11 -36.60 8.35
CA VAL A 455 30.81 -37.26 7.08
C VAL A 455 31.91 -37.04 6.07
N VAL A 456 32.14 -38.02 5.20
CA VAL A 456 33.06 -37.89 4.07
C VAL A 456 32.49 -38.59 2.85
N GLU A 457 32.67 -37.96 1.69
CA GLU A 457 32.41 -38.57 0.39
C GLU A 457 33.52 -39.56 0.07
N THR A 458 33.17 -40.71 -0.51
CA THR A 458 34.11 -41.72 -0.95
C THR A 458 33.78 -42.16 -2.38
N VAL A 459 34.81 -42.32 -3.20
CA VAL A 459 34.69 -42.80 -4.59
C VAL A 459 35.64 -43.98 -4.72
N SER A 460 35.15 -45.11 -5.22
CA SER A 460 35.94 -46.36 -5.32
C SER A 460 36.61 -46.77 -4.00
N ASN A 461 35.93 -46.57 -2.86
CA ASN A 461 36.39 -46.78 -1.47
C ASN A 461 37.48 -45.82 -0.96
N GLU A 462 37.94 -44.86 -1.75
CA GLU A 462 38.90 -43.84 -1.33
C GLU A 462 38.20 -42.59 -0.81
N GLU A 463 38.65 -42.04 0.33
CA GLU A 463 38.12 -40.81 0.93
C GLU A 463 38.44 -39.60 0.05
N GLN A 464 37.40 -38.86 -0.32
CA GLN A 464 37.48 -37.71 -1.20
C GLN A 464 37.39 -36.42 -0.37
N GLY A 465 38.53 -35.98 0.16
CA GLY A 465 38.64 -34.72 0.89
C GLY A 465 38.64 -34.88 2.42
N LYS A 466 38.23 -33.84 3.13
CA LYS A 466 38.24 -33.80 4.59
C LYS A 466 36.90 -34.26 5.15
N TRP A 467 36.94 -34.88 6.32
CA TRP A 467 35.76 -35.16 7.12
C TRP A 467 35.09 -33.84 7.52
N GLU A 468 33.82 -33.69 7.17
CA GLU A 468 33.02 -32.51 7.51
C GLU A 468 32.22 -32.78 8.78
N THR A 469 32.41 -31.92 9.79
CA THR A 469 31.70 -32.04 11.07
C THR A 469 30.33 -31.38 10.98
N ILE A 470 29.30 -32.10 11.43
CA ILE A 470 27.90 -31.67 11.46
C ILE A 470 27.41 -31.77 12.90
N ASN A 471 27.14 -30.63 13.52
CA ASN A 471 26.63 -30.55 14.88
C ASN A 471 25.19 -31.07 14.99
N PRO A 472 24.71 -31.40 16.21
CA PRO A 472 23.31 -31.74 16.44
C PRO A 472 22.35 -30.69 15.84
N GLU A 473 21.29 -31.14 15.18
CA GLU A 473 20.28 -30.33 14.47
C GLU A 473 20.82 -29.43 13.34
N GLN A 474 22.09 -29.58 12.95
CA GLN A 474 22.68 -28.81 11.86
C GLN A 474 22.33 -29.43 10.49
N LEU A 475 22.13 -28.55 9.51
CA LEU A 475 21.99 -28.87 8.09
C LEU A 475 23.13 -28.21 7.33
N ILE A 476 23.80 -28.95 6.46
CA ILE A 476 24.83 -28.43 5.56
C ILE A 476 24.53 -28.79 4.09
N PRO A 477 24.90 -27.92 3.13
CA PRO A 477 24.84 -28.26 1.71
C PRO A 477 25.78 -29.45 1.40
N PHE A 478 25.40 -30.31 0.46
CA PHE A 478 26.25 -31.41 0.01
C PHE A 478 26.35 -31.45 -1.52
N TRP A 479 27.59 -31.44 -2.02
CA TRP A 479 27.92 -31.27 -3.44
C TRP A 479 28.74 -32.46 -3.95
N PRO A 480 28.09 -33.60 -4.31
CA PRO A 480 28.82 -34.80 -4.69
C PRO A 480 29.65 -34.58 -5.96
N ARG A 481 30.87 -35.11 -5.98
CA ARG A 481 31.75 -35.09 -7.16
C ARG A 481 31.19 -35.95 -8.28
N ASN A 482 30.65 -37.13 -7.93
CA ASN A 482 30.01 -38.03 -8.87
C ASN A 482 28.75 -38.67 -8.28
N ILE A 483 27.56 -38.19 -8.65
CA ILE A 483 26.27 -38.67 -8.11
C ILE A 483 26.05 -40.19 -8.28
N LYS A 484 26.64 -40.81 -9.31
CA LYS A 484 26.46 -42.23 -9.60
C LYS A 484 27.40 -43.13 -8.78
N GLU A 485 28.66 -42.71 -8.62
CA GLU A 485 29.72 -43.53 -8.02
C GLU A 485 30.00 -43.18 -6.56
N SER A 486 29.60 -41.99 -6.12
CA SER A 486 29.94 -41.51 -4.79
C SER A 486 29.06 -42.18 -3.73
N VAL A 487 29.71 -42.61 -2.66
CA VAL A 487 29.07 -43.20 -1.49
C VAL A 487 29.59 -42.48 -0.25
N MET A 488 28.81 -42.42 0.81
CA MET A 488 29.21 -41.72 2.03
C MET A 488 29.71 -42.69 3.09
N ARG A 489 30.64 -42.20 3.92
CA ARG A 489 30.95 -42.76 5.24
C ARG A 489 30.61 -41.73 6.31
N VAL A 490 30.21 -42.23 7.47
CA VAL A 490 29.92 -41.42 8.65
C VAL A 490 30.69 -41.97 9.84
N ARG A 491 30.99 -41.11 10.82
CA ARG A 491 31.49 -41.49 12.15
C ARG A 491 31.01 -40.48 13.19
N TYR A 492 31.08 -40.84 14.46
CA TYR A 492 30.92 -39.85 15.53
C TYR A 492 32.12 -38.91 15.57
N THR A 493 31.89 -37.64 15.88
CA THR A 493 33.00 -36.67 16.05
C THR A 493 34.02 -37.20 17.05
N HIS A 494 35.31 -37.11 16.70
CA HIS A 494 36.44 -37.62 17.48
C HIS A 494 36.52 -39.15 17.67
N ASN A 495 35.70 -39.94 16.97
CA ASN A 495 35.79 -41.40 16.96
C ASN A 495 36.54 -41.90 15.71
N GLN A 496 37.30 -42.99 15.84
CA GLN A 496 37.98 -43.63 14.70
C GLN A 496 37.11 -44.69 14.02
N ILE A 497 36.03 -45.14 14.65
CA ILE A 497 35.13 -46.14 14.09
C ILE A 497 34.26 -45.47 13.02
N THR A 498 34.45 -45.93 11.78
CA THR A 498 33.71 -45.45 10.59
C THR A 498 32.68 -46.47 10.15
N SER A 499 31.56 -45.98 9.63
CA SER A 499 30.55 -46.83 8.99
C SER A 499 31.10 -47.58 7.78
N SER A 500 30.42 -48.65 7.38
CA SER A 500 30.55 -49.14 6.00
C SER A 500 30.09 -48.05 5.02
N PRO A 501 30.66 -47.99 3.79
CA PRO A 501 30.19 -47.06 2.77
C PRO A 501 28.73 -47.34 2.40
N PHE A 502 27.92 -46.30 2.27
CA PHE A 502 26.52 -46.42 1.88
C PHE A 502 26.15 -45.50 0.73
N ASN A 503 25.25 -46.00 -0.14
CA ASN A 503 24.81 -45.25 -1.31
C ASN A 503 23.85 -44.12 -0.91
N MET A 504 24.05 -42.94 -1.50
CA MET A 504 23.29 -41.73 -1.19
C MET A 504 21.88 -41.75 -1.80
N ASN A 505 21.67 -42.56 -2.85
CA ASN A 505 20.41 -42.66 -3.58
C ASN A 505 19.44 -43.68 -2.97
N GLN A 506 19.82 -44.36 -1.88
CA GLN A 506 19.01 -45.38 -1.23
C GLN A 506 18.92 -45.13 0.27
N LYS A 507 17.76 -45.47 0.85
CA LYS A 507 17.63 -45.48 2.30
C LYS A 507 18.49 -46.60 2.86
N HIS A 508 19.47 -46.24 3.67
CA HIS A 508 20.38 -47.20 4.28
C HIS A 508 20.25 -47.17 5.82
N ARG A 509 20.54 -48.30 6.45
CA ARG A 509 20.65 -48.43 7.90
C ARG A 509 22.02 -49.02 8.19
N THR A 510 23.03 -48.16 8.39
CA THR A 510 24.34 -48.62 8.87
C THR A 510 24.33 -48.59 10.38
N LEU A 511 24.79 -49.67 11.01
CA LEU A 511 25.20 -49.66 12.41
C LEU A 511 26.63 -49.11 12.46
N LEU A 512 26.82 -48.03 13.21
CA LEU A 512 28.12 -47.46 13.53
C LEU A 512 28.78 -48.22 14.68
#